data_AF-A0AA38HVF4-F1
#
_entry.id   AF-A0AA38HVF4-F1
#
_cell.length_a   1.000
_cell.length_b   1.000
_cell.length_c   1.000
_cell.angle_alpha   90.00
_cell.angle_beta   90.00
_cell.angle_gamma   90.00
#
_symmetry.space_group_name_H-M   'P 1'
#
loop_
_entity.id
_entity.type
_entity.pdbx_description
1 polymer ?
#
loop_
_entity_poly.entity_id
_entity_poly.type
_entity_poly.pdbx_seq_one_letter_code
_entity_poly.pdbx_strand_id
1 'polypeptide(L)'
;MQSPPTLFIGKSFDSYASLSFFVSQYECYHRQKFWKRSSRKITSTANIKRPMKPDLVYYEISYSCILGGENFKSRSKGLRKSITFRLGSPCAAYIRLCVSPDGQTLDVKSFNDHHNHICVQVRKTTDNL
;
A
#
# COMPACT_ATOMS: atom_id res chain seq x y z
N MET A 1 -18.94 19.27 0.59
CA MET A 1 -18.19 18.40 1.53
C MET A 1 -18.06 17.04 0.89
N GLN A 2 -16.86 16.56 0.61
CA GLN A 2 -16.65 15.19 0.11
C GLN A 2 -16.75 14.21 1.28
N SER A 3 -17.47 13.11 1.10
CA SER A 3 -17.63 12.06 2.11
C SER A 3 -16.26 11.46 2.50
N PRO A 4 -16.08 11.02 3.76
CA PRO A 4 -14.83 10.40 4.18
C PRO A 4 -14.50 9.17 3.31
N PRO A 5 -13.22 8.97 2.92
CA PRO A 5 -12.84 7.84 2.10
C PRO A 5 -12.97 6.54 2.91
N THR A 6 -14.02 5.77 2.64
CA THR A 6 -14.27 4.49 3.31
C THR A 6 -13.55 3.33 2.62
N LEU A 7 -12.84 2.53 3.40
CA LEU A 7 -12.17 1.29 2.98
C LEU A 7 -12.88 0.08 3.59
N PHE A 8 -13.30 -0.87 2.76
CA PHE A 8 -13.95 -2.11 3.17
C PHE A 8 -13.62 -3.23 2.18
N ILE A 9 -13.76 -4.49 2.60
CA ILE A 9 -13.54 -5.66 1.76
C ILE A 9 -14.59 -5.68 0.64
N GLY A 10 -14.15 -5.88 -0.60
CA GLY A 10 -15.03 -5.85 -1.77
C GLY A 10 -15.22 -4.47 -2.40
N LYS A 11 -14.62 -3.41 -1.84
CA LYS A 11 -14.52 -2.13 -2.55
C LYS A 11 -13.72 -2.33 -3.84
N SER A 12 -14.25 -1.85 -4.95
CA SER A 12 -13.68 -2.04 -6.29
C SER A 12 -13.26 -0.71 -6.92
N PHE A 13 -12.21 -0.78 -7.73
CA PHE A 13 -11.68 0.32 -8.53
C PHE A 13 -11.64 -0.08 -9.99
N ASP A 14 -12.09 0.82 -10.86
CA ASP A 14 -12.17 0.60 -12.32
C ASP A 14 -10.83 0.81 -13.04
N SER A 15 -9.86 1.46 -12.39
CA SER A 15 -8.55 1.79 -12.94
C SER A 15 -7.50 1.95 -11.83
N TYR A 16 -6.23 1.87 -12.19
CA TYR A 16 -5.15 2.21 -11.27
C TYR A 16 -5.16 3.69 -10.88
N ALA A 17 -5.63 4.58 -11.76
CA ALA A 17 -5.74 6.00 -11.48
C ALA A 17 -6.75 6.29 -10.36
N SER A 18 -7.93 5.65 -10.40
CA SER A 18 -8.94 5.80 -9.35
C SER A 18 -8.48 5.23 -8.00
N LEU A 19 -7.77 4.09 -8.02
CA LEU A 19 -7.10 3.57 -6.82
C LEU A 19 -6.08 4.56 -6.27
N SER A 20 -5.17 5.06 -7.11
CA SER A 20 -4.10 5.97 -6.70
C SER A 20 -4.66 7.26 -6.09
N PHE A 21 -5.73 7.80 -6.69
CA PHE A 21 -6.44 8.95 -6.14
C PHE A 21 -7.08 8.62 -4.79
N PHE A 22 -7.77 7.49 -4.68
CA PHE A 22 -8.39 7.04 -3.42
C PHE A 22 -7.37 6.86 -2.30
N VAL A 23 -6.23 6.20 -2.56
CA VAL A 23 -5.16 6.02 -1.58
C VAL A 23 -4.62 7.38 -1.11
N SER A 24 -4.43 8.34 -2.01
CA SER A 24 -4.00 9.70 -1.65
C SER A 24 -5.01 10.40 -0.72
N GLN A 25 -6.30 10.29 -1.00
CA GLN A 25 -7.36 10.84 -0.14
C GLN A 25 -7.39 10.14 1.22
N TYR A 26 -7.28 8.81 1.23
CA TYR A 26 -7.25 8.00 2.44
C TYR A 26 -6.05 8.37 3.34
N GLU A 27 -4.86 8.49 2.75
CA GLU A 27 -3.65 8.97 3.43
C GLU A 27 -3.82 10.37 4.03
N CYS A 28 -4.42 11.29 3.29
CA CYS A 28 -4.65 12.66 3.74
C CYS A 28 -5.60 12.69 4.94
N TYR A 29 -6.74 12.01 4.82
CA TYR A 29 -7.79 11.97 5.84
C TYR A 29 -7.31 11.30 7.14
N HIS A 30 -6.68 10.12 7.02
CA HIS A 30 -6.18 9.36 8.17
C HIS A 30 -4.78 9.83 8.65
N ARG A 31 -4.22 10.87 8.02
CA ARG A 31 -2.89 11.45 8.31
C ARG A 31 -1.76 10.41 8.34
N GLN A 32 -1.87 9.41 7.46
CA GLN A 32 -0.94 8.30 7.37
C GLN A 32 -0.31 8.21 5.99
N LYS A 33 0.76 7.42 5.87
CA LYS A 33 1.43 7.18 4.60
C LYS A 33 1.64 5.70 4.37
N PHE A 34 1.28 5.27 3.17
CA PHE A 34 1.51 3.93 2.67
C PHE A 34 2.61 3.93 1.62
N TRP A 35 3.36 2.84 1.56
CA TRP A 35 4.27 2.55 0.47
C TRP A 35 3.85 1.25 -0.22
N LYS A 36 4.22 1.11 -1.50
CA LYS A 36 3.94 -0.11 -2.28
C LYS A 36 4.89 -1.21 -1.81
N ARG A 37 4.39 -2.10 -0.95
CA ARG A 37 5.14 -3.24 -0.39
C ARG A 37 5.43 -4.28 -1.46
N SER A 38 4.39 -4.70 -2.17
CA SER A 38 4.52 -5.68 -3.24
C SER A 38 3.58 -5.31 -4.37
N SER A 39 4.00 -5.62 -5.59
CA SER A 39 3.17 -5.40 -6.76
C SER A 39 3.47 -6.46 -7.80
N ARG A 40 2.42 -7.04 -8.37
CA ARG A 40 2.49 -7.97 -9.48
C ARG A 40 1.75 -7.34 -10.65
N LYS A 41 2.47 -7.02 -11.73
CA LYS A 41 1.87 -6.45 -12.93
C LYS A 41 1.10 -7.52 -13.71
N ILE A 42 0.05 -7.10 -14.42
CA ILE A 42 -0.71 -7.98 -15.30
C ILE A 42 0.21 -8.56 -16.39
N THR A 43 1.03 -7.70 -17.00
CA THR A 43 2.00 -8.08 -18.05
C THR A 43 3.07 -9.07 -17.59
N SER A 44 3.39 -9.08 -16.30
CA SER A 44 4.41 -9.97 -15.71
C SER A 44 3.83 -11.27 -15.15
N THR A 45 2.50 -11.43 -15.17
CA THR A 45 1.84 -12.62 -14.62
C THR A 45 1.66 -13.64 -15.73
N ALA A 46 2.42 -14.74 -15.67
CA ALA A 46 2.27 -15.85 -16.59
C ALA A 46 0.89 -16.52 -16.43
N ASN A 47 0.39 -17.12 -17.52
CA ASN A 47 -0.81 -17.96 -17.54
C ASN A 47 -2.14 -17.25 -17.22
N ILE A 48 -2.25 -15.94 -17.45
CA ILE A 48 -3.55 -15.28 -17.47
C ILE A 48 -4.31 -15.71 -18.74
N LYS A 49 -5.29 -16.61 -18.59
CA LYS A 49 -6.12 -17.11 -19.70
C LYS A 49 -7.28 -16.19 -20.09
N ARG A 50 -7.56 -15.16 -19.29
CA ARG A 50 -8.73 -14.28 -19.43
C ARG A 50 -8.31 -12.85 -19.81
N PRO A 51 -9.15 -12.10 -20.54
CA PRO A 51 -8.88 -10.71 -20.82
C PRO A 51 -8.85 -9.90 -19.51
N MET A 52 -7.96 -8.91 -19.46
CA MET A 52 -7.84 -7.98 -18.34
C MET A 52 -7.96 -6.56 -18.87
N LYS A 53 -8.65 -5.70 -18.12
CA LYS A 53 -8.75 -4.28 -18.47
C LYS A 53 -7.36 -3.63 -18.39
N PRO A 54 -6.88 -2.98 -19.47
CA PRO A 54 -5.51 -2.44 -19.53
C PRO A 54 -5.24 -1.36 -18.46
N ASP A 55 -6.28 -0.63 -18.05
CA ASP A 55 -6.20 0.47 -17.07
C ASP A 55 -5.86 0.03 -15.64
N LEU A 56 -5.96 -1.28 -15.33
CA LEU A 56 -5.69 -1.79 -13.98
C LEU A 56 -4.20 -1.86 -13.64
N VAL A 57 -3.32 -2.04 -14.64
CA VAL A 57 -1.84 -2.16 -14.53
C VAL A 57 -1.33 -3.34 -13.69
N TYR A 58 -1.88 -3.54 -12.49
CA TYR A 58 -1.48 -4.53 -11.50
C TYR A 58 -2.51 -5.64 -11.38
N TYR A 59 -2.05 -6.89 -11.40
CA TYR A 59 -2.84 -8.07 -11.05
C TYR A 59 -3.09 -8.12 -9.54
N GLU A 60 -2.07 -7.76 -8.77
CA GLU A 60 -2.10 -7.69 -7.32
C GLU A 60 -1.19 -6.55 -6.85
N ILE A 61 -1.65 -5.78 -5.87
CA ILE A 61 -0.87 -4.72 -5.24
C ILE A 61 -1.15 -4.71 -3.74
N SER A 62 -0.08 -4.63 -2.96
CA SER A 62 -0.15 -4.51 -1.51
C SER A 62 0.54 -3.23 -1.06
N TYR A 63 -0.19 -2.44 -0.29
CA TYR A 63 0.29 -1.26 0.42
C TYR A 63 0.55 -1.62 1.87
N SER A 64 1.57 -1.01 2.46
CA SER A 64 1.85 -1.13 3.89
C SER A 64 2.22 0.22 4.47
N CYS A 65 1.94 0.43 5.75
CA CYS A 65 2.33 1.66 6.41
C CYS A 65 3.85 1.89 6.32
N ILE A 66 4.27 3.15 6.18
CA ILE A 66 5.69 3.55 6.09
C ILE A 66 6.51 3.17 7.34
N LEU A 67 5.86 3.10 8.51
CA LEU A 67 6.48 2.67 9.77
C LEU A 67 6.39 1.15 9.98
N GLY A 68 6.00 0.40 8.96
CA GLY A 68 5.88 -1.05 9.00
C GLY A 68 6.16 -1.70 7.65
N GLY A 69 5.44 -2.79 7.37
CA GLY A 69 5.49 -3.45 6.07
C GLY A 69 6.59 -4.52 5.91
N GLU A 70 7.72 -4.47 6.61
CA GLU A 70 8.63 -5.63 6.62
C GLU A 70 9.60 -5.60 7.80
N ASN A 71 9.74 -6.73 8.49
CA ASN A 71 10.87 -6.96 9.38
C ASN A 71 12.09 -7.33 8.50
N PHE A 72 12.79 -6.33 7.98
CA PHE A 72 14.09 -6.58 7.37
C PHE A 72 15.03 -7.16 8.43
N LYS A 73 15.21 -8.50 8.36
CA LYS A 73 16.25 -9.19 9.12
C LYS A 73 17.58 -8.65 8.60
N SER A 74 18.31 -7.93 9.45
CA SER A 74 19.65 -7.48 9.08
C SER A 74 20.53 -8.70 8.87
N ARG A 75 21.19 -8.79 7.71
CA ARG A 75 22.25 -9.80 7.47
C ARG A 75 23.60 -9.38 8.08
N SER A 76 23.66 -8.24 8.78
CA SER A 76 24.89 -7.70 9.37
C SER A 76 25.23 -8.37 10.70
N LYS A 77 26.51 -8.43 11.03
CA LYS A 77 27.03 -8.96 12.31
C LYS A 77 26.86 -8.00 13.51
N GLY A 78 26.08 -6.92 13.37
CA GLY A 78 25.83 -5.97 14.46
C GLY A 78 27.02 -5.12 14.93
N LEU A 79 28.12 -5.05 14.16
CA LEU A 79 29.37 -4.36 14.55
C LEU A 79 29.25 -2.82 14.72
N ARG A 80 28.18 -2.19 14.23
CA ARG A 80 27.99 -0.73 14.34
C ARG A 80 27.27 -0.40 15.65
N LYS A 81 27.85 0.53 16.43
CA LYS A 81 27.30 1.02 17.70
C LYS A 81 26.10 1.99 17.53
N SER A 82 25.85 2.49 16.31
CA SER A 82 24.70 3.34 16.03
C SER A 82 23.48 2.49 15.70
N ILE A 83 22.43 2.60 16.51
CA ILE A 83 21.10 2.09 16.18
C ILE A 83 20.33 3.18 15.44
N THR A 84 19.74 2.84 14.30
CA THR A 84 18.60 3.62 13.79
C THR A 84 17.44 3.35 14.74
N PHE A 85 16.79 4.40 15.28
CA PHE A 85 15.60 4.26 16.12
C PHE A 85 14.49 3.53 15.36
N ARG A 86 14.48 2.20 15.44
CA ARG A 86 13.32 1.41 15.02
C ARG A 86 12.29 1.57 16.13
N LEU A 87 11.15 2.18 15.84
CA LEU A 87 10.00 2.13 16.75
C LEU A 87 9.73 0.66 17.12
N GLY A 88 9.37 0.42 18.38
CA GLY A 88 9.39 -0.88 19.07
C GLY A 88 8.53 -2.01 18.49
N SER A 89 7.88 -1.82 17.34
CA SER A 89 7.32 -2.90 16.51
C SER A 89 6.94 -2.33 15.13
N PRO A 90 7.09 -3.10 14.03
CA PRO A 90 6.63 -2.64 12.72
C PRO A 90 5.11 -2.48 12.73
N CYS A 91 4.62 -1.41 12.11
CA CYS A 91 3.18 -1.23 11.93
C CYS A 91 2.56 -2.37 11.10
N ALA A 92 1.45 -2.92 11.59
CA ALA A 92 0.72 -4.01 10.94
C ALA A 92 -0.35 -3.52 9.95
N ALA A 93 -0.49 -2.21 9.75
CA ALA A 93 -1.47 -1.66 8.82
C ALA A 93 -1.08 -1.92 7.36
N TYR A 94 -2.03 -2.45 6.59
CA TYR A 94 -1.83 -2.81 5.19
C TYR A 94 -3.14 -2.75 4.40
N ILE A 95 -3.02 -2.65 3.08
CA ILE A 95 -4.15 -2.76 2.14
C ILE A 95 -3.71 -3.67 1.00
N ARG A 96 -4.47 -4.74 0.75
CA ARG A 96 -4.21 -5.69 -0.33
C ARG A 96 -5.36 -5.67 -1.31
N LEU A 97 -5.01 -5.44 -2.58
CA LEU A 97 -5.95 -5.42 -3.68
C LEU A 97 -5.54 -6.43 -4.75
N CYS A 98 -6.54 -7.09 -5.32
CA CYS A 98 -6.36 -8.04 -6.42
C CYS A 98 -7.39 -7.77 -7.51
N VAL A 99 -7.04 -8.09 -8.75
CA VAL A 99 -7.99 -8.03 -9.86
C VAL A 99 -9.16 -8.98 -9.61
N SER A 100 -10.36 -8.50 -9.92
CA SER A 100 -11.62 -9.23 -9.91
C SER A 100 -11.55 -10.51 -10.77
N PRO A 101 -12.42 -11.51 -10.49
CA PRO A 101 -12.54 -12.70 -11.34
C PRO A 101 -12.85 -12.39 -12.81
N ASP A 102 -13.55 -11.28 -13.07
CA ASP A 102 -13.93 -10.87 -14.42
C ASP A 102 -12.85 -10.03 -15.12
N GLY A 103 -11.79 -9.62 -14.42
CA GLY A 103 -10.70 -8.85 -15.00
C GLY A 103 -11.01 -7.37 -15.24
N GLN A 104 -12.14 -6.87 -14.73
CA GLN A 104 -12.63 -5.51 -15.01
C GLN A 104 -12.27 -4.50 -13.93
N THR A 105 -12.25 -4.92 -12.67
CA THR A 105 -11.96 -4.08 -11.50
C THR A 105 -10.80 -4.62 -10.67
N LEU A 106 -10.21 -3.75 -9.85
CA LEU A 106 -9.29 -4.08 -8.77
C LEU A 106 -10.04 -4.00 -7.43
N ASP A 107 -10.12 -5.12 -6.71
CA ASP A 107 -10.92 -5.24 -5.51
C ASP A 107 -10.05 -5.32 -4.26
N VAL A 108 -10.46 -4.65 -3.19
CA VAL A 108 -9.87 -4.81 -1.86
C VAL A 108 -10.18 -6.21 -1.34
N LYS A 109 -9.14 -7.06 -1.24
CA LYS A 109 -9.27 -8.43 -0.74
C LYS A 109 -9.10 -8.51 0.78
N SER A 110 -8.17 -7.74 1.31
CA SER A 110 -7.95 -7.65 2.75
C SER A 110 -7.29 -6.33 3.11
N PHE A 111 -7.56 -5.83 4.31
CA PHE A 111 -6.89 -4.66 4.84
C PHE A 111 -6.82 -4.75 6.37
N ASN A 112 -5.90 -3.99 6.94
CA ASN A 112 -5.80 -3.74 8.36
C ASN A 112 -5.51 -2.25 8.55
N ASP A 113 -6.36 -1.56 9.30
CA ASP A 113 -6.22 -0.12 9.61
C ASP A 113 -5.74 0.11 11.05
N HIS A 114 -5.29 -0.95 11.75
CA HIS A 114 -4.77 -0.81 13.10
C HIS A 114 -3.31 -0.33 13.09
N HIS A 115 -3.07 0.84 13.70
CA HIS A 115 -1.75 1.44 13.87
C HIS A 115 -1.29 1.35 15.33
N ASN A 116 -0.03 0.93 15.52
CA ASN A 116 0.68 0.94 16.80
C ASN A 116 1.51 2.23 17.01
N HIS A 117 1.27 3.26 16.20
CA HIS A 117 1.99 4.54 16.24
C HIS A 117 1.04 5.69 15.93
N ILE A 118 1.46 6.92 16.23
CA ILE A 118 0.71 8.13 15.86
C ILE A 118 0.85 8.35 14.35
N CYS A 119 -0.26 8.58 13.68
CA CYS A 119 -0.29 8.96 12.27
C CYS A 119 -0.04 10.46 12.15
N VAL A 120 1.22 10.83 11.85
CA VAL A 120 1.64 12.21 11.60
C VAL A 120 1.86 12.39 10.11
N GLN A 121 1.38 13.50 9.54
CA GLN A 121 1.67 13.81 8.15
C GLN A 121 3.16 14.10 7.98
N VAL A 122 3.89 13.16 7.36
CA VAL A 122 5.28 13.36 6.98
C VAL A 122 5.30 14.39 5.85
N ARG A 123 5.77 15.61 6.15
CA ARG A 123 6.09 16.60 5.11
C ARG A 123 7.25 16.03 4.29
N LYS A 124 7.10 15.96 2.97
CA LYS A 124 8.24 15.67 2.10
C LYS A 124 9.20 16.85 2.22
N THR A 125 10.31 16.68 2.90
CA THR A 125 11.42 17.63 2.82
C THR A 125 11.99 17.47 1.42
N THR A 126 11.67 18.40 0.52
CA THR A 126 12.40 18.55 -0.73
C THR A 126 13.74 19.16 -0.39
N ASP A 127 14.76 18.30 -0.22
CA ASP A 127 16.15 18.75 -0.17
C ASP A 127 16.50 19.26 -1.58
N ASN A 128 16.47 20.59 -1.75
CA ASN A 128 17.12 21.26 -2.85
C ASN A 128 18.62 21.29 -2.53
N LEU A 129 19.43 20.57 -3.32
CA LEU A 129 20.85 20.85 -3.49
C LEU A 129 21.26 20.54 -4.93
#